data_AF-A0A845UJP6-F1
#
_entry.id   AF-A0A845UJP6-F1
#
_cell.length_a   1.000
_cell.length_b   1.000
_cell.length_c   1.000
_cell.angle_alpha   90.00
_cell.angle_beta   90.00
_cell.angle_gamma   90.00
#
_symmetry.space_group_name_H-M   'P 1'
#
loop_
_entity.id
_entity.type
_entity.pdbx_description
1 polymer ?
#
loop_
_entity_poly.entity_id
_entity_poly.type
_entity_poly.pdbx_seq_one_letter_code
_entity_poly.pdbx_strand_id
1 'polypeptide(L)' 'MRDQAKKSTRITLERGVLEEARRLGINISKAAESGVLAAIRAERARVWHQVNADAIAEYNALIEANGLPLSEYRKF' A
#
# COMPACT_ATOMS: atom_id res chain seq x y z
N MET A 1 -18.73 1.15 -16.10
CA MET A 1 -18.30 2.15 -15.10
C MET A 1 -18.24 1.47 -13.76
N ARG A 2 -17.10 1.46 -13.06
CA ARG A 2 -17.09 1.04 -11.65
C ARG A 2 -17.90 2.08 -10.89
N ASP A 3 -18.93 1.64 -10.19
CA ASP A 3 -19.72 2.49 -9.33
C ASP A 3 -18.80 3.06 -8.23
N GLN A 4 -18.45 4.34 -8.38
CA GLN A 4 -17.59 5.09 -7.46
C GLN A 4 -18.42 5.79 -6.38
N ALA A 5 -19.65 5.33 -6.13
CA ALA A 5 -20.47 5.86 -5.07
C ALA A 5 -19.81 5.62 -3.70
N LYS A 6 -19.46 6.72 -3.01
CA LYS A 6 -19.00 6.66 -1.63
C LYS A 6 -20.15 6.17 -0.75
N LYS A 7 -19.93 5.07 -0.04
CA LYS A 7 -20.89 4.56 0.94
C LYS A 7 -20.52 5.08 2.33
N SER A 8 -21.46 5.81 2.96
CA SER A 8 -21.30 6.23 4.35
C SER A 8 -21.28 5.00 5.26
N THR A 9 -20.32 4.97 6.19
CA THR A 9 -20.16 3.90 7.18
C THR A 9 -19.99 4.54 8.55
N ARG A 10 -20.72 4.03 9.55
CA ARG A 10 -20.57 4.49 10.94
C ARG A 10 -19.32 3.83 11.53
N ILE A 11 -18.38 4.64 11.99
CA ILE A 11 -17.16 4.19 12.69
C ILE A 11 -17.14 4.78 14.09
N THR A 12 -16.57 4.05 15.04
CA THR A 12 -16.40 4.50 16.43
C THR A 12 -14.94 4.88 16.63
N LEU A 13 -14.71 6.09 17.15
CA LEU A 13 -13.38 6.62 17.46
C LEU A 13 -13.37 7.10 18.91
N GLU A 14 -12.17 7.15 19.50
CA GLU A 14 -11.99 7.71 20.83
C GLU A 14 -12.43 9.18 20.88
N ARG A 15 -13.07 9.57 21.98
CA ARG A 15 -13.56 10.94 22.17
C ARG A 15 -12.42 11.97 22.10
N GLY A 16 -11.27 11.68 22.70
CA GLY A 16 -10.12 12.59 22.70
C GLY A 16 -9.67 12.92 21.27
N VAL A 17 -9.53 11.90 20.44
CA VAL A 17 -9.16 12.01 19.03
C VAL A 17 -10.18 12.82 18.22
N LEU A 18 -11.48 12.59 18.45
CA LEU A 18 -12.53 13.35 17.75
C LEU A 18 -12.50 14.83 18.11
N GLU A 19 -12.35 15.16 19.38
CA GLU A 19 -12.30 16.55 19.84
C GLU A 19 -11.03 17.25 19.37
N GLU A 20 -9.90 16.56 19.37
CA GLU A 20 -8.65 17.10 18.85
C GLU A 20 -8.71 17.34 17.34
N ALA A 21 -9.22 16.36 16.57
CA ALA A 21 -9.40 16.50 15.13
C ALA A 21 -10.31 17.71 14.81
N ARG A 22 -11.38 17.92 15.58
CA ARG A 22 -12.25 19.10 15.45
C ARG A 22 -11.51 20.40 15.74
N ARG A 23 -10.76 20.47 16.85
CA ARG A 23 -9.95 21.66 17.20
C ARG A 23 -8.94 22.03 16.11
N LEU A 24 -8.37 21.02 15.47
CA LEU A 24 -7.38 21.18 14.40
C LEU A 24 -7.99 21.34 12.99
N GLY A 25 -9.33 21.31 12.86
CA GLY A 25 -10.00 21.42 11.56
C GLY A 25 -9.77 20.23 10.62
N ILE A 26 -9.43 19.06 11.16
CA ILE A 26 -9.14 17.86 10.38
C ILE A 26 -10.43 17.24 9.85
N ASN A 27 -10.45 16.95 8.55
CA ASN A 27 -11.54 16.20 7.94
C ASN A 27 -11.39 14.69 8.24
N ILE A 28 -12.09 14.23 9.28
CA ILE A 28 -12.04 12.84 9.76
C ILE A 28 -12.37 11.83 8.66
N SER A 29 -13.39 12.08 7.84
CA SER A 29 -13.78 11.16 6.77
C SER A 29 -12.66 10.98 5.74
N LYS A 30 -12.00 12.08 5.35
CA LYS A 30 -10.87 12.05 4.41
C LYS A 30 -9.66 11.36 5.03
N ALA A 31 -9.37 11.63 6.31
CA ALA A 31 -8.27 11.00 7.03
C ALA A 31 -8.48 9.48 7.17
N ALA A 32 -9.71 9.05 7.52
CA ALA A 32 -10.09 7.65 7.61
C ALA A 32 -9.98 6.94 6.25
N GLU A 33 -10.47 7.57 5.16
CA GLU A 33 -10.35 7.04 3.81
C GLU A 33 -8.88 6.82 3.42
N SER A 34 -8.02 7.81 3.68
CA SER A 34 -6.58 7.71 3.43
C SER A 34 -5.92 6.61 4.25
N GLY A 35 -6.27 6.49 5.54
CA GLY A 35 -5.75 5.46 6.43
C GLY A 35 -6.11 4.05 5.96
N VAL A 36 -7.38 3.83 5.60
CA VAL A 36 -7.85 2.53 5.08
C VAL A 36 -7.18 2.21 3.75
N LEU A 37 -7.03 3.17 2.84
CA LEU A 37 -6.33 2.96 1.58
C LEU A 37 -4.85 2.58 1.78
N ALA A 38 -4.18 3.22 2.73
CA ALA A 38 -2.80 2.87 3.07
C ALA A 38 -2.69 1.44 3.63
N ALA A 39 -3.58 1.07 4.55
CA ALA A 39 -3.63 -0.29 5.10
C ALA A 39 -3.91 -1.35 4.01
N ILE A 40 -4.85 -1.10 3.10
CA ILE A 40 -5.14 -1.98 1.97
C ILE A 40 -3.91 -2.15 1.07
N ARG A 41 -3.20 -1.06 0.76
CA ARG A 41 -1.99 -1.12 -0.08
C ARG A 41 -0.89 -1.93 0.60
N ALA A 42 -0.64 -1.70 1.88
CA ALA A 42 0.33 -2.45 2.66
C ALA A 42 0.01 -3.95 2.67
N GLU A 43 -1.25 -4.31 2.91
CA GLU A 43 -1.65 -5.70 2.96
C GLU A 43 -1.57 -6.38 1.58
N ARG A 44 -1.95 -5.68 0.51
CA ARG A 44 -1.76 -6.19 -0.85
C ARG A 44 -0.30 -6.41 -1.19
N ALA A 45 0.57 -5.48 -0.81
CA ALA A 45 2.01 -5.63 -0.99
C ALA A 45 2.53 -6.85 -0.22
N ARG A 46 2.12 -7.02 1.03
CA ARG A 46 2.47 -8.18 1.86
C ARG A 46 2.08 -9.51 1.18
N VAL A 47 0.82 -9.62 0.74
CA VAL A 47 0.32 -10.82 0.05
C VAL A 47 1.07 -11.04 -1.26
N TRP A 48 1.30 -9.98 -2.05
CA TRP A 48 2.05 -10.09 -3.29
C TRP A 48 3.47 -10.61 -3.06
N HIS A 49 4.17 -10.08 -2.06
CA HIS A 49 5.50 -10.55 -1.70
C HIS A 49 5.51 -12.03 -1.30
N GLN A 50 4.49 -12.49 -0.56
CA GLN A 50 4.39 -13.90 -0.19
C GLN A 50 4.17 -14.80 -1.41
N VAL A 51 3.26 -14.42 -2.30
CA VAL A 51 2.95 -15.20 -3.50
C VAL A 51 4.13 -15.23 -4.49
N ASN A 52 4.92 -14.16 -4.54
CA ASN A 52 6.03 -14.04 -5.49
C ASN A 52 7.39 -14.34 -4.85
N ALA A 53 7.44 -14.81 -3.60
CA ALA A 53 8.69 -15.03 -2.87
C ALA A 53 9.62 -15.99 -3.62
N ASP A 54 9.09 -17.12 -4.10
CA ASP A 54 9.86 -18.14 -4.82
C ASP A 54 10.36 -17.60 -6.17
N ALA A 55 9.48 -16.95 -6.94
CA ALA A 55 9.87 -16.34 -8.22
C ALA A 55 10.95 -15.26 -8.06
N ILE A 56 10.87 -14.45 -6.99
CA ILE A 56 11.89 -13.46 -6.66
C ILE A 56 13.21 -14.16 -6.28
N ALA A 57 13.16 -15.21 -5.47
CA ALA A 57 14.34 -15.97 -5.06
C ALA A 57 15.03 -16.64 -6.24
N GLU A 58 14.26 -17.28 -7.13
CA GLU A 58 14.77 -17.88 -8.37
C GLU A 58 15.42 -16.83 -9.28
N TYR A 59 14.75 -15.70 -9.49
CA TYR A 59 15.28 -14.63 -10.31
C TYR A 59 16.57 -14.02 -9.72
N ASN A 60 16.63 -13.84 -8.40
CA ASN A 60 17.83 -13.38 -7.72
C ASN A 60 18.98 -14.39 -7.89
N ALA A 61 18.72 -15.69 -7.73
CA ALA A 61 19.73 -16.72 -7.93
C ALA A 61 20.26 -16.73 -9.38
N LEU A 62 19.39 -16.50 -10.37
CA LEU A 62 19.80 -16.36 -11.78
C LEU A 62 20.71 -15.15 -12.01
N ILE A 63 20.45 -14.02 -11.35
CA ILE A 63 21.29 -12.83 -11.41
C ILE A 63 22.65 -13.09 -10.74
N GLU A 64 22.68 -13.71 -9.56
CA GLU A 64 23.92 -14.03 -8.86
C GLU A 64 24.80 -14.98 -9.69
N ALA A 65 24.19 -15.96 -10.37
CA ALA A 65 24.91 -16.93 -11.19
C ALA A 65 25.39 -16.36 -12.53
N ASN A 66 24.57 -15.55 -13.21
CA ASN A 66 24.81 -15.15 -14.61
C ASN A 66 25.13 -13.65 -14.77
N GLY A 67 25.14 -12.89 -13.68
CA GLY A 67 25.18 -11.43 -13.71
C GLY A 67 23.83 -10.82 -14.11
N LEU A 68 23.79 -9.48 -14.13
CA LEU A 68 22.58 -8.74 -14.49
C LEU A 68 22.23 -8.96 -15.98
N PRO A 69 21.02 -9.46 -16.29
CA PRO A 69 20.56 -9.58 -17.67
C PRO A 69 20.64 -8.23 -18.40
N LEU A 70 21.10 -8.27 -19.65
CA LEU A 70 21.21 -7.09 -20.53
C LEU A 70 22.14 -5.98 -20.00
N SER A 71 22.96 -6.26 -18.98
CA SER A 71 23.92 -5.29 -18.45
C SER A 71 24.90 -4.79 -19.51
N GLU A 72 25.25 -5.63 -20.49
CA GLU A 72 26.08 -5.31 -21.66
C GLU A 72 25.50 -4.20 -22.56
N TYR A 73 24.19 -3.94 -22.50
CA TYR A 73 23.52 -2.89 -23.29
C TYR A 73 23.23 -1.62 -22.49
N ARG A 74 23.61 -1.55 -21.21
CA ARG A 74 23.38 -0.38 -20.36
C ARG A 74 24.24 0.80 -20.84
N LYS A 75 23.60 1.82 -21.42
CA LYS A 75 24.23 3.12 -21.72
C LYS A 75 24.03 4.04 -20.51
N PHE A 76 25.12 4.44 -19.88
CA PHE A 76 25.15 5.39 -18.76
C PHE A 76 24.70 6.79 -19.22
#